data_AF-A0A7S0V0L3-F1
#
_entry.id   AF-A0A7S0V0L3-F1
#
_cell.length_a   1.000
_cell.length_b   1.000
_cell.length_c   1.000
_cell.angle_alpha   90.00
_cell.angle_beta   90.00
_cell.angle_gamma   90.00
#
_symmetry.space_group_name_H-M   'P 1'
#
loop_
_entity.id
_entity.type
_entity.pdbx_description
1 polymer ?
#
loop_
_entity_poly.entity_id
_entity_poly.type
_entity_poly.pdbx_seq_one_letter_code
_entity_poly.pdbx_strand_id
1 'polypeptide(L)'
;WRGGAFPPPALEALRKRLEEETERQAKAKLNAPLDEVKKEKEEKKEKEMEKEDPKRKLQQETIQVENPSLSKEGEDKNPVSSSLASSQLTPWLGKNLFSKLVHLYPFGLGSKRDSCYIISESDNTGDGITKCGVASEAEALKTFNAEVYKIRGSFDIYRMDEIMRRYDMAPYGDGWYIKVMKMDVEGFEGNIMEGMEGLWWHSMLHGGEDGEREKEERKERTSSTRSPISVSTSSSSAQGAKAPQSALASAASLTSSQTLWRLPKILHIVMEFNNVLLSGNMKRPFDIVDRVLALGYKVSLKGLQGPFLDREQLMAKLYTPDHTVDINVNFYCTHRLMLAGAKEVEEEVRAIEDEARRREGREQERKKRRGDE
;
A
#
# COMPACT_ATOMS: atom_id res chain seq x y z
N TRP A 1 -17.00 12.83 -23.40
CA TRP A 1 -16.86 11.63 -24.25
C TRP A 1 -18.01 10.70 -23.91
N ARG A 2 -18.87 10.36 -24.87
CA ARG A 2 -20.02 9.47 -24.65
C ARG A 2 -19.55 8.01 -24.69
N GLY A 3 -20.02 7.20 -23.74
CA GLY A 3 -19.62 5.81 -23.53
C GLY A 3 -19.96 4.89 -24.71
N GLY A 4 -18.94 4.55 -25.49
CA GLY A 4 -18.98 3.42 -26.42
C GLY A 4 -18.36 2.21 -25.74
N ALA A 5 -19.11 1.11 -25.64
CA ALA A 5 -18.58 -0.18 -25.27
C ALA A 5 -17.40 -0.54 -26.20
N PHE A 6 -16.30 -1.01 -25.61
CA PHE A 6 -15.16 -1.53 -26.36
C PHE A 6 -15.64 -2.68 -27.27
N PRO A 7 -15.40 -2.62 -28.59
CA PRO A 7 -15.88 -3.66 -29.47
C PRO A 7 -15.14 -4.98 -29.16
N PRO A 8 -15.85 -6.12 -29.05
CA PRO A 8 -15.30 -7.45 -28.77
C PRO A 8 -14.06 -7.89 -29.59
N PRO A 9 -13.86 -7.48 -30.86
CA PRO A 9 -12.72 -7.95 -31.67
C PRO A 9 -11.34 -7.54 -31.12
N ALA A 10 -11.26 -6.45 -30.34
CA ALA A 10 -9.98 -5.96 -29.81
C ALA A 10 -9.42 -6.85 -28.70
N LEU A 11 -10.30 -7.45 -27.89
CA LEU A 11 -9.90 -8.33 -26.79
C LEU A 11 -9.42 -9.69 -27.29
N GLU A 12 -10.09 -10.22 -28.32
CA GLU A 12 -9.71 -11.47 -29.00
C GLU A 12 -8.33 -11.33 -29.67
N ALA A 13 -8.09 -10.19 -30.33
CA ALA A 13 -6.81 -9.89 -30.96
C ALA A 13 -5.66 -9.76 -29.94
N LEU A 14 -5.96 -9.23 -28.74
CA LEU A 14 -4.98 -9.10 -27.67
C LEU A 14 -4.63 -10.45 -27.04
N ARG A 15 -5.64 -11.31 -26.83
CA ARG A 15 -5.43 -12.71 -26.37
C ARG A 15 -4.56 -13.50 -27.33
N LYS A 16 -4.85 -13.42 -28.63
CA LYS A 16 -4.07 -14.10 -29.66
C LYS A 16 -2.61 -13.65 -29.69
N ARG A 17 -2.34 -12.34 -29.52
CA ARG A 17 -0.96 -11.82 -29.44
C ARG A 17 -0.22 -12.34 -28.21
N LEU A 18 -0.90 -12.46 -27.07
CA LEU A 18 -0.30 -12.96 -25.83
C LEU A 18 0.06 -14.45 -25.94
N GLU A 19 -0.79 -15.25 -26.60
CA GLU A 19 -0.54 -16.67 -26.90
C GLU A 19 0.65 -16.85 -27.86
N GLU A 20 0.73 -16.04 -28.92
CA GLU A 20 1.85 -16.08 -29.88
C GLU A 20 3.19 -15.69 -29.21
N GLU A 21 3.18 -14.73 -28.29
CA GLU A 21 4.38 -14.28 -27.57
C GLU A 21 4.86 -15.31 -26.55
N THR A 22 3.94 -15.94 -25.81
CA THR A 22 4.27 -17.02 -24.87
C THR A 22 4.82 -18.25 -25.60
N GLU A 23 4.27 -18.61 -26.76
CA GLU A 23 4.82 -19.70 -27.58
C GLU A 23 6.23 -19.37 -28.11
N ARG A 24 6.48 -18.11 -28.52
CA ARG A 24 7.83 -17.66 -28.93
C ARG A 24 8.84 -17.76 -27.78
N GLN A 25 8.47 -17.33 -26.58
CA GLN A 25 9.35 -17.42 -25.41
C GLN A 25 9.65 -18.87 -25.02
N ALA A 26 8.65 -19.76 -25.12
CA ALA A 26 8.84 -21.19 -24.86
C ALA A 26 9.81 -21.83 -25.87
N LYS A 27 9.69 -21.51 -27.17
CA LYS A 27 10.61 -21.98 -28.21
C LYS A 27 12.03 -21.43 -28.07
N ALA A 28 12.17 -20.17 -27.65
CA ALA A 28 13.47 -19.56 -27.40
C ALA A 28 14.23 -20.26 -26.25
N LYS A 29 13.51 -20.65 -25.18
CA LYS A 29 14.10 -21.41 -24.07
C LYS A 29 14.53 -22.83 -24.46
N LEU A 30 13.81 -23.47 -25.38
CA LEU A 30 14.15 -24.82 -25.86
C LEU A 30 15.37 -24.85 -26.79
N ASN A 31 15.67 -23.73 -27.46
CA ASN A 31 16.77 -23.61 -28.41
C ASN A 31 17.99 -22.87 -27.84
N ALA A 32 18.04 -22.63 -26.52
CA ALA A 32 19.21 -22.03 -25.89
C ALA A 32 20.44 -22.93 -26.14
N PRO A 33 21.58 -22.38 -26.63
CA PRO A 33 22.73 -23.18 -27.01
C PRO A 33 23.30 -23.96 -25.82
N LEU A 34 23.54 -25.26 -26.02
CA LEU A 34 24.19 -26.18 -25.08
C LEU A 34 25.55 -25.70 -24.54
N ASP A 35 26.13 -24.67 -25.16
CA ASP A 35 27.42 -24.08 -24.79
C ASP A 35 27.33 -23.18 -23.54
N GLU A 36 26.18 -22.56 -23.25
CA GLU A 36 26.00 -21.77 -22.01
C GLU A 36 25.93 -22.68 -20.77
N VAL A 37 25.31 -23.86 -20.91
CA VAL A 37 25.20 -24.86 -19.82
C VAL A 37 26.56 -25.49 -19.48
N LYS A 38 27.49 -25.58 -20.45
CA LYS A 38 28.86 -26.03 -20.19
C LYS A 38 29.66 -24.98 -19.43
N LYS A 39 29.49 -23.71 -19.76
CA LYS A 39 30.20 -22.60 -19.12
C LYS A 39 29.84 -22.44 -17.64
N GLU A 40 28.55 -22.58 -17.30
CA GLU A 40 28.11 -22.58 -15.89
C GLU A 40 28.67 -23.77 -15.08
N LYS A 41 28.87 -24.92 -15.71
CA LYS A 41 29.43 -26.10 -15.03
C LYS A 41 30.91 -25.96 -14.72
N GLU A 42 31.69 -25.30 -15.58
CA GLU A 42 33.11 -25.05 -15.33
C GLU A 42 33.32 -24.00 -14.24
N GLU A 43 32.54 -22.92 -14.25
CA GLU A 43 32.64 -21.84 -13.25
C GLU A 43 32.25 -22.31 -11.84
N LYS A 44 31.32 -23.28 -11.74
CA LYS A 44 30.93 -23.88 -10.46
C LYS A 44 32.01 -24.82 -9.89
N LYS A 45 32.80 -25.46 -10.76
CA LYS A 45 33.89 -26.36 -10.38
C LYS A 45 35.12 -25.58 -9.87
N GLU A 46 35.35 -24.39 -10.42
CA GLU A 46 36.43 -23.49 -10.00
C GLU A 46 36.16 -22.93 -8.60
N LYS A 47 34.91 -22.54 -8.31
CA LYS A 47 34.49 -22.05 -6.98
C LYS A 47 34.46 -23.12 -5.89
N GLU A 48 34.39 -24.40 -6.23
CA GLU A 48 34.51 -25.50 -5.26
C GLU A 48 35.97 -25.81 -4.90
N MET A 49 36.92 -25.61 -5.81
CA MET A 49 38.35 -25.78 -5.51
C MET A 49 38.91 -24.66 -4.61
N GLU A 50 38.29 -23.48 -4.60
CA GLU A 50 38.73 -22.34 -3.79
C GLU A 50 38.31 -22.42 -2.30
N LYS A 51 37.56 -23.46 -1.90
CA LYS A 51 37.05 -23.62 -0.52
C LYS A 51 37.88 -24.55 0.38
N GLU A 52 38.95 -25.14 -0.11
CA GLU A 52 39.88 -25.92 0.73
C GLU A 52 41.17 -25.13 0.99
N ASP A 53 41.21 -24.42 2.13
CA ASP A 53 42.33 -24.40 3.10
C ASP A 53 42.33 -23.12 3.97
N PRO A 54 41.79 -23.14 5.21
CA PRO A 54 41.97 -22.05 6.16
C PRO A 54 42.79 -22.51 7.37
N LYS A 55 44.08 -22.81 7.21
CA LYS A 55 45.03 -22.90 8.34
C LYS A 55 46.39 -22.28 8.03
N ARG A 56 46.44 -20.95 7.90
CA ARG A 56 47.61 -20.14 8.31
C ARG A 56 47.34 -18.66 8.17
N LYS A 57 47.13 -17.98 9.29
CA LYS A 57 47.97 -16.85 9.74
C LYS A 57 47.41 -16.27 11.04
N LEU A 58 48.24 -16.39 12.07
CA LEU A 58 48.11 -15.74 13.37
C LEU A 58 49.06 -14.52 13.34
N GLN A 59 48.69 -13.50 14.12
CA GLN A 59 49.53 -12.51 14.84
C GLN A 59 49.58 -11.05 14.36
N GLN A 60 49.44 -10.19 15.40
CA GLN A 60 49.81 -8.78 15.56
C GLN A 60 48.81 -7.77 14.93
N GLU A 61 48.34 -6.72 15.61
CA GLU A 61 48.94 -5.89 16.66
C GLU A 61 47.92 -5.41 17.72
N THR A 62 48.44 -5.15 18.91
CA THR A 62 47.80 -4.47 20.04
C THR A 62 48.34 -3.05 20.08
N ILE A 63 47.47 -2.02 20.07
CA ILE A 63 47.87 -0.64 20.35
C ILE A 63 46.95 -0.08 21.44
N GLN A 64 47.60 0.36 22.52
CA GLN A 64 47.04 1.07 23.67
C GLN A 64 46.69 2.51 23.28
N VAL A 65 45.58 3.03 23.80
CA VAL A 65 45.28 4.47 23.77
C VAL A 65 45.10 4.94 25.21
N GLU A 66 45.98 5.86 25.61
CA GLU A 66 45.99 6.57 26.89
C GLU A 66 44.90 7.66 26.93
N ASN A 67 44.27 7.81 28.10
CA ASN A 67 43.41 8.93 28.47
C ASN A 67 44.24 10.07 29.07
N PRO A 68 43.96 11.35 28.76
CA PRO A 68 44.34 12.45 29.63
C PRO A 68 43.14 13.10 30.34
N SER A 69 43.21 13.01 31.66
CA SER A 69 43.04 14.08 32.66
C SER A 69 41.86 15.07 32.60
N LEU A 70 41.09 15.00 33.69
CA LEU A 70 40.22 16.02 34.27
C LEU A 70 40.93 17.35 34.55
N SER A 71 40.20 18.46 34.35
CA SER A 71 40.32 19.67 35.18
C SER A 71 38.94 20.18 35.59
N LYS A 72 38.83 20.49 36.89
CA LYS A 72 37.81 21.31 37.57
C LYS A 72 37.82 22.73 36.96
N GLU A 73 36.82 23.59 37.03
CA GLU A 73 36.06 24.09 38.18
C GLU A 73 35.08 25.15 37.61
N GLY A 74 33.91 25.38 38.23
CA GLY A 74 32.99 26.43 37.78
C GLY A 74 31.60 26.29 38.39
N GLU A 75 31.47 26.72 39.64
CA GLU A 75 30.19 26.95 40.31
C GLU A 75 29.38 28.01 39.56
N ASP A 76 28.10 27.73 39.28
CA ASP A 76 27.09 28.78 39.22
C ASP A 76 25.75 28.28 39.75
N LYS A 77 25.27 29.00 40.76
CA LYS A 77 24.04 28.73 41.51
C LYS A 77 22.87 29.41 40.79
N ASN A 78 21.87 28.65 40.37
CA ASN A 78 20.50 29.15 40.20
C ASN A 78 19.48 28.00 40.36
N PRO A 79 18.51 28.10 41.29
CA PRO A 79 17.47 27.10 41.44
C PRO A 79 16.30 27.44 40.52
N VAL A 80 16.19 26.75 39.38
CA VAL A 80 14.95 26.74 38.60
C VAL A 80 14.26 25.42 38.87
N SER A 81 13.20 25.49 39.67
CA SER A 81 12.27 24.39 39.88
C SER A 81 11.51 24.11 38.58
N SER A 82 11.84 23.04 37.87
CA SER A 82 10.95 22.48 36.85
C SER A 82 11.30 21.03 36.51
N SER A 83 10.26 20.21 36.42
CA SER A 83 10.20 18.88 35.78
C SER A 83 10.72 17.65 36.55
N LEU A 84 10.05 17.33 37.65
CA LEU A 84 9.92 15.95 38.13
C LEU A 84 8.47 15.48 37.93
N ALA A 85 8.03 15.35 36.68
CA ALA A 85 6.72 14.75 36.35
C ALA A 85 6.60 14.16 34.93
N SER A 86 7.69 13.99 34.17
CA SER A 86 7.59 13.45 32.79
C SER A 86 8.36 12.15 32.53
N SER A 87 9.01 11.56 33.54
CA SER A 87 9.86 10.37 33.36
C SER A 87 9.23 9.06 33.84
N GLN A 88 7.95 9.06 34.25
CA GLN A 88 7.29 7.88 34.82
C GLN A 88 6.19 7.25 33.93
N LEU A 89 5.91 7.81 32.75
CA LEU A 89 4.84 7.31 31.86
C LEU A 89 5.31 6.35 30.74
N THR A 90 6.60 6.06 30.62
CA THR A 90 7.16 5.27 29.50
C THR A 90 7.89 3.95 29.81
N PRO A 91 7.81 3.32 31.00
CA PRO A 91 8.24 1.92 31.14
C PRO A 91 7.21 0.88 30.63
N TRP A 92 5.92 1.24 30.58
CA TRP A 92 4.82 0.31 30.24
C TRP A 92 4.50 0.20 28.74
N LEU A 93 5.00 1.12 27.91
CA LEU A 93 5.11 0.90 26.46
C LEU A 93 6.32 -0.02 26.21
N GLY A 94 6.21 -1.25 26.70
CA GLY A 94 7.26 -2.25 26.59
C GLY A 94 7.74 -2.37 25.14
N LYS A 95 9.03 -2.68 24.97
CA LYS A 95 9.74 -2.86 23.68
C LYS A 95 9.04 -3.77 22.65
N ASN A 96 7.95 -4.43 23.03
CA ASN A 96 7.13 -5.32 22.21
C ASN A 96 5.87 -4.67 21.64
N LEU A 97 5.47 -3.45 22.03
CA LEU A 97 4.27 -2.83 21.47
C LEU A 97 4.56 -2.20 20.11
N PHE A 98 5.70 -1.53 19.95
CA PHE A 98 6.06 -0.90 18.68
C PHE A 98 6.17 -1.93 17.54
N SER A 99 6.80 -3.09 17.79
CA SER A 99 6.90 -4.17 16.80
C SER A 99 5.56 -4.87 16.51
N LYS A 100 4.54 -4.70 17.36
CA LYS A 100 3.17 -5.18 17.10
C LYS A 100 2.30 -4.16 16.37
N LEU A 101 2.67 -2.89 16.40
CA LEU A 101 1.93 -1.78 15.78
C LEU A 101 2.54 -1.37 14.44
N VAL A 102 3.84 -1.58 14.27
CA VAL A 102 4.60 -1.18 13.08
C VAL A 102 4.97 -2.42 12.30
N HIS A 103 4.37 -2.54 11.13
CA HIS A 103 4.74 -3.52 10.13
C HIS A 103 5.60 -2.85 9.07
N LEU A 104 6.82 -3.35 8.91
CA LEU A 104 7.72 -2.93 7.85
C LEU A 104 7.63 -3.93 6.71
N TYR A 105 7.40 -3.43 5.51
CA TYR A 105 7.33 -4.25 4.31
C TYR A 105 8.64 -4.11 3.52
N PRO A 106 9.28 -5.22 3.11
CA PRO A 106 10.56 -5.19 2.39
C PRO A 106 10.36 -4.95 0.88
N PHE A 107 9.42 -4.08 0.51
CA PHE A 107 9.10 -3.75 -0.87
C PHE A 107 8.69 -2.29 -0.99
N GLY A 108 8.85 -1.74 -2.19
CA GLY A 108 8.35 -0.42 -2.54
C GLY A 108 6.97 -0.47 -3.19
N LEU A 109 6.40 0.71 -3.37
CA LEU A 109 5.11 0.90 -4.01
C LEU A 109 5.26 1.66 -5.32
N GLY A 110 4.46 1.31 -6.33
CA GLY A 110 4.49 1.96 -7.64
C GLY A 110 3.29 1.60 -8.50
N SER A 111 3.31 2.05 -9.76
CA SER A 111 2.17 1.95 -10.68
C SER A 111 1.96 0.56 -11.30
N LYS A 112 3.01 -0.25 -11.29
CA LYS A 112 3.06 -1.62 -11.79
C LYS A 112 4.03 -2.45 -10.95
N ARG A 113 3.98 -3.78 -11.10
CA ARG A 113 5.04 -4.64 -10.57
C ARG A 113 6.35 -4.35 -11.27
N ASP A 114 7.42 -4.25 -10.48
CA ASP A 114 8.76 -3.98 -10.96
C ASP A 114 9.81 -4.51 -9.96
N SER A 115 11.08 -4.43 -10.31
CA SER A 115 12.22 -4.63 -9.41
C SER A 115 13.13 -3.41 -9.50
N CYS A 116 13.65 -2.99 -8.35
CA CYS A 116 14.58 -1.87 -8.25
C CYS A 116 15.88 -2.31 -7.60
N TYR A 117 16.97 -1.72 -8.06
CA TYR A 117 18.28 -1.80 -7.42
C TYR A 117 18.55 -0.54 -6.62
N ILE A 118 19.10 -0.69 -5.42
CA ILE A 118 19.60 0.40 -4.59
C ILE A 118 21.07 0.59 -4.94
N ILE A 119 21.42 1.77 -5.43
CA ILE A 119 22.75 2.14 -5.87
C ILE A 119 23.22 3.27 -4.96
N SER A 120 24.46 3.21 -4.50
CA SER A 120 25.07 4.30 -3.72
C SER A 120 26.56 4.37 -4.02
N GLU A 121 27.18 5.47 -3.66
CA GLU A 121 28.62 5.62 -3.72
C GLU A 121 29.32 4.62 -2.79
N SER A 122 30.60 4.38 -3.05
CA SER A 122 31.37 3.34 -2.36
C SER A 122 31.49 3.57 -0.86
N ASP A 123 31.45 4.82 -0.40
CA ASP A 123 31.47 5.24 1.00
C ASP A 123 30.10 5.20 1.70
N ASN A 124 29.02 5.03 0.93
CA ASN A 124 27.64 4.86 1.43
C ASN A 124 27.21 6.00 2.38
N THR A 125 27.28 7.24 1.90
CA THR A 125 26.82 8.45 2.62
C THR A 125 25.31 8.53 2.87
N GLY A 126 24.54 7.52 2.44
CA GLY A 126 23.08 7.48 2.59
C GLY A 126 22.29 7.97 1.38
N ASP A 127 22.98 8.36 0.29
CA ASP A 127 22.36 8.80 -0.97
C ASP A 127 21.95 7.59 -1.83
N GLY A 128 20.98 6.82 -1.36
CA GLY A 128 20.46 5.66 -2.08
C GLY A 128 19.69 6.06 -3.34
N ILE A 129 20.31 5.89 -4.51
CA ILE A 129 19.65 6.05 -5.81
C ILE A 129 18.94 4.75 -6.17
N THR A 130 17.64 4.81 -6.44
CA THR A 130 16.87 3.64 -6.89
C THR A 130 16.80 3.58 -8.40
N LYS A 131 17.20 2.45 -9.00
CA LYS A 131 17.06 2.18 -10.44
C LYS A 131 16.11 1.02 -10.67
N CYS A 132 14.93 1.33 -11.18
CA CYS A 132 13.84 0.38 -11.44
C CYS A 132 13.70 0.05 -12.93
N GLY A 133 13.00 -1.04 -13.27
CA GLY A 133 12.64 -1.36 -14.65
C GLY A 133 13.80 -1.81 -15.53
N VAL A 134 14.90 -2.28 -14.92
CA VAL A 134 16.08 -2.79 -15.60
C VAL A 134 16.17 -4.31 -15.45
N ALA A 135 16.63 -5.00 -16.49
CA ALA A 135 16.63 -6.46 -16.55
C ALA A 135 17.74 -7.09 -15.69
N SER A 136 18.78 -6.34 -15.35
CA SER A 136 19.94 -6.84 -14.60
C SER A 136 20.68 -5.75 -13.81
N GLU A 137 21.48 -6.18 -12.84
CA GLU A 137 22.43 -5.32 -12.11
C GLU A 137 23.39 -4.56 -13.04
N ALA A 138 23.91 -5.24 -14.08
CA ALA A 138 24.82 -4.62 -15.04
C ALA A 138 24.15 -3.48 -15.81
N GLU A 139 22.87 -3.63 -16.15
CA GLU A 139 22.08 -2.56 -16.77
C GLU A 139 21.81 -1.42 -15.79
N ALA A 140 21.54 -1.74 -14.52
CA ALA A 140 21.34 -0.75 -13.47
C ALA A 140 22.58 0.17 -13.30
N LEU A 141 23.78 -0.41 -13.35
CA LEU A 141 25.05 0.31 -13.24
C LEU A 141 25.50 0.99 -14.53
N LYS A 142 24.92 0.67 -15.69
CA LYS A 142 25.34 1.23 -16.98
C LYS A 142 25.25 2.76 -17.04
N THR A 143 24.35 3.36 -16.26
CA THR A 143 24.19 4.81 -16.17
C THR A 143 25.07 5.48 -15.11
N PHE A 144 25.89 4.71 -14.39
CA PHE A 144 26.73 5.18 -13.31
C PHE A 144 28.20 4.81 -13.56
N ASN A 145 29.12 5.56 -12.96
CA ASN A 145 30.51 5.13 -12.94
C ASN A 145 30.64 3.93 -11.98
N ALA A 146 30.85 2.72 -12.54
CA ALA A 146 30.97 1.48 -11.77
C ALA A 146 32.15 1.45 -10.79
N GLU A 147 33.14 2.34 -10.94
CA GLU A 147 34.24 2.48 -9.96
C GLU A 147 33.79 3.23 -8.69
N VAL A 148 32.82 4.14 -8.85
CA VAL A 148 32.32 5.00 -7.75
C VAL A 148 31.09 4.39 -7.11
N TYR A 149 30.14 3.93 -7.92
CA TYR A 149 28.84 3.44 -7.47
C TYR A 149 28.79 1.92 -7.38
N LYS A 150 28.12 1.43 -6.34
CA LYS A 150 27.90 0.01 -6.08
C LYS A 150 26.43 -0.26 -5.82
N ILE A 151 25.98 -1.42 -6.27
CA ILE A 151 24.67 -1.95 -5.88
C ILE A 151 24.76 -2.40 -4.43
N ARG A 152 23.80 -1.97 -3.61
CA ARG A 152 23.68 -2.31 -2.18
C ARG A 152 22.60 -3.35 -1.91
N GLY A 153 21.67 -3.49 -2.83
CA GLY A 153 20.61 -4.46 -2.75
C GLY A 153 19.58 -4.25 -3.84
N SER A 154 18.54 -5.05 -3.77
CA SER A 154 17.36 -4.93 -4.62
C SER A 154 16.10 -5.10 -3.78
N PHE A 155 15.00 -4.58 -4.30
CA PHE A 155 13.69 -4.76 -3.71
C PHE A 155 12.62 -4.76 -4.80
N ASP A 156 11.53 -5.47 -4.52
CA ASP A 156 10.38 -5.52 -5.40
C ASP A 156 9.55 -4.24 -5.28
N ILE A 157 8.89 -3.87 -6.37
CA ILE A 157 7.81 -2.87 -6.38
C ILE A 157 6.49 -3.59 -6.60
N TYR A 158 5.50 -3.24 -5.78
CA TYR A 158 4.13 -3.69 -5.93
C TYR A 158 3.18 -2.53 -6.15
N ARG A 159 2.03 -2.84 -6.72
CA ARG A 159 0.90 -1.90 -6.73
C ARG A 159 0.23 -1.89 -5.37
N MET A 160 -0.15 -0.71 -4.89
CA MET A 160 -0.86 -0.57 -3.62
C MET A 160 -2.17 -1.37 -3.62
N ASP A 161 -2.93 -1.36 -4.71
CA ASP A 161 -4.17 -2.13 -4.83
C ASP A 161 -3.96 -3.65 -4.77
N GLU A 162 -2.79 -4.14 -5.20
CA GLU A 162 -2.38 -5.52 -5.04
C GLU A 162 -2.04 -5.80 -3.58
N ILE A 163 -1.25 -4.93 -2.93
CA ILE A 163 -0.86 -5.11 -1.53
C ILE A 163 -2.10 -5.18 -0.62
N MET A 164 -3.02 -4.25 -0.81
CA MET A 164 -4.28 -4.19 -0.06
C MET A 164 -5.14 -5.44 -0.22
N ARG A 165 -5.05 -6.13 -1.38
CA ARG A 165 -5.75 -7.40 -1.63
C ARG A 165 -4.99 -8.62 -1.11
N ARG A 166 -3.67 -8.62 -1.26
CA ARG A 166 -2.83 -9.83 -1.15
C ARG A 166 -2.32 -10.08 0.26
N TYR A 167 -1.90 -9.02 0.96
CA TYR A 167 -1.21 -9.18 2.24
C TYR A 167 -2.15 -9.40 3.41
N ASP A 168 -3.43 -9.65 3.13
CA ASP A 168 -4.47 -9.85 4.14
C ASP A 168 -4.27 -8.87 5.30
N MET A 169 -4.05 -7.58 4.98
CA MET A 169 -4.03 -6.52 5.99
C MET A 169 -5.37 -6.43 6.73
N ALA A 170 -6.32 -7.31 6.40
CA ALA A 170 -7.48 -7.69 7.16
C ALA A 170 -7.28 -9.03 7.92
N PRO A 171 -6.35 -9.15 8.90
CA PRO A 171 -6.34 -10.34 9.77
C PRO A 171 -7.62 -10.47 10.63
N TYR A 172 -8.60 -9.57 10.50
CA TYR A 172 -9.85 -9.61 11.27
C TYR A 172 -11.13 -9.55 10.41
N GLY A 173 -11.09 -10.04 9.17
CA GLY A 173 -12.29 -10.30 8.38
C GLY A 173 -13.02 -9.06 7.82
N ASP A 174 -14.23 -9.29 7.35
CA ASP A 174 -15.06 -8.36 6.59
C ASP A 174 -15.27 -7.02 7.35
N GLY A 175 -14.65 -5.93 6.87
CA GLY A 175 -14.93 -4.58 7.39
C GLY A 175 -13.72 -3.77 7.88
N TRP A 176 -12.52 -3.96 7.33
CA TRP A 176 -11.39 -3.10 7.68
C TRP A 176 -11.50 -1.73 7.01
N TYR A 177 -11.41 -0.71 7.86
CA TYR A 177 -11.36 0.70 7.48
C TYR A 177 -9.98 1.24 7.77
N ILE A 178 -9.26 1.66 6.74
CA ILE A 178 -8.06 2.48 6.93
C ILE A 178 -8.57 3.89 7.22
N LYS A 179 -8.60 4.27 8.50
CA LYS A 179 -9.07 5.60 8.92
C LYS A 179 -8.24 6.70 8.25
N VAL A 180 -6.93 6.55 8.27
CA VAL A 180 -5.99 7.51 7.70
C VAL A 180 -4.85 6.75 7.02
N MET A 181 -4.52 7.15 5.80
CA MET A 181 -3.32 6.73 5.08
C MET A 181 -2.46 7.97 4.83
N LYS A 182 -1.28 8.04 5.45
CA LYS A 182 -0.26 9.05 5.12
C LYS A 182 0.68 8.45 4.07
N MET A 183 0.90 9.17 2.98
CA MET A 183 1.97 8.86 2.02
C MET A 183 3.01 9.97 2.08
N ASP A 184 4.25 9.56 2.22
CA ASP A 184 5.41 10.43 2.36
C ASP A 184 6.51 9.79 1.52
N VAL A 185 6.65 10.22 0.25
CA VAL A 185 7.35 9.43 -0.75
C VAL A 185 8.13 10.29 -1.72
N GLU A 186 8.94 11.22 -1.21
CA GLU A 186 10.09 11.95 -1.80
C GLU A 186 10.38 11.80 -3.32
N GLY A 187 9.41 11.88 -4.23
CA GLY A 187 9.65 11.59 -5.65
C GLY A 187 8.56 10.81 -6.40
N PHE A 188 7.79 9.98 -5.69
CA PHE A 188 7.12 8.81 -6.25
C PHE A 188 5.63 8.72 -5.91
N GLU A 189 5.06 9.76 -5.28
CA GLU A 189 3.63 9.81 -4.91
C GLU A 189 2.74 9.56 -6.14
N GLY A 190 3.09 10.14 -7.29
CA GLY A 190 2.34 9.95 -8.54
C GLY A 190 2.28 8.48 -8.98
N ASN A 191 3.41 7.76 -8.91
CA ASN A 191 3.47 6.34 -9.25
C ASN A 191 2.65 5.50 -8.26
N ILE A 192 2.68 5.85 -6.98
CA ILE A 192 1.92 5.14 -5.95
C ILE A 192 0.42 5.35 -6.14
N MET A 193 0.00 6.58 -6.42
CA MET A 193 -1.40 6.89 -6.72
C MET A 193 -1.90 6.13 -7.95
N GLU A 194 -1.10 6.04 -9.01
CA GLU A 194 -1.45 5.24 -10.19
C GLU A 194 -1.57 3.74 -9.83
N GLY A 195 -0.72 3.24 -8.93
CA GLY A 195 -0.82 1.89 -8.37
C GLY A 195 -2.04 1.65 -7.47
N MET A 196 -2.78 2.70 -7.12
CA MET A 196 -4.01 2.62 -6.32
C MET A 196 -5.28 2.65 -7.16
N GLU A 197 -5.20 2.75 -8.48
CA GLU A 197 -6.37 2.94 -9.36
C GLU A 197 -7.50 1.92 -9.09
N GLY A 198 -7.15 0.65 -8.79
CA GLY A 198 -8.13 -0.39 -8.46
C GLY A 198 -8.91 -0.16 -7.15
N LEU A 199 -8.38 0.64 -6.22
CA LEU A 199 -9.09 1.05 -5.00
C LEU A 199 -10.08 2.19 -5.26
N TRP A 200 -9.84 3.00 -6.29
CA TRP A 200 -10.55 4.24 -6.54
C TRP A 200 -11.80 4.01 -7.38
N TRP A 201 -11.69 3.14 -8.39
CA TRP A 201 -12.81 2.79 -9.25
C TRP A 201 -13.94 2.11 -8.48
N HIS A 202 -13.61 1.28 -7.49
CA HIS A 202 -14.63 0.67 -6.64
C HIS A 202 -15.41 1.71 -5.82
N SER A 203 -14.76 2.78 -5.36
CA SER A 203 -15.42 3.81 -4.54
C SER A 203 -16.27 4.77 -5.37
N MET A 204 -15.80 5.14 -6.57
CA MET A 204 -16.51 6.10 -7.43
C MET A 204 -17.71 5.50 -8.18
N LEU A 205 -17.62 4.24 -8.64
CA LEU A 205 -18.69 3.62 -9.42
C LEU A 205 -19.82 3.05 -8.55
N HIS A 206 -19.52 2.59 -7.34
CA HIS A 206 -20.51 1.92 -6.49
C HIS A 206 -21.11 2.82 -5.39
N GLY A 207 -20.59 4.05 -5.22
CA GLY A 207 -21.08 5.01 -4.22
C GLY A 207 -22.43 5.66 -4.55
N GLY A 208 -22.99 5.45 -5.74
CA GLY A 208 -24.26 6.05 -6.18
C GLY A 208 -25.41 5.05 -6.35
N GLU A 209 -25.19 3.94 -7.06
CA GLU A 209 -26.29 3.06 -7.48
C GLU A 209 -26.46 1.82 -6.59
N ASP A 210 -25.36 1.23 -6.11
CA ASP A 210 -25.44 0.00 -5.30
C ASP A 210 -25.96 0.26 -3.88
N GLY A 211 -25.73 1.46 -3.34
CA GLY A 211 -26.31 1.86 -2.06
C GLY A 211 -27.84 1.98 -2.11
N GLU A 212 -28.41 2.41 -3.25
CA GLU A 212 -29.86 2.43 -3.43
C GLU A 212 -30.42 1.04 -3.71
N ARG A 213 -29.74 0.24 -4.53
CA ARG A 213 -30.14 -1.14 -4.80
C ARG A 213 -30.09 -2.03 -3.56
N GLU A 214 -29.08 -1.90 -2.71
CA GLU A 214 -29.00 -2.63 -1.44
C GLU A 214 -30.08 -2.16 -0.45
N LYS A 215 -30.39 -0.84 -0.43
CA LYS A 215 -31.52 -0.30 0.35
C LYS A 215 -32.87 -0.84 -0.17
N GLU A 216 -33.01 -1.04 -1.49
CA GLU A 216 -34.22 -1.57 -2.12
C GLU A 216 -34.38 -3.08 -1.90
N GLU A 217 -33.32 -3.87 -2.10
CA GLU A 217 -33.30 -5.31 -1.78
C GLU A 217 -33.54 -5.57 -0.29
N ARG A 218 -33.03 -4.70 0.60
CA ARG A 218 -33.30 -4.77 2.04
C ARG A 218 -34.76 -4.43 2.36
N LYS A 219 -35.35 -3.45 1.68
CA LYS A 219 -36.79 -3.15 1.79
C LYS A 219 -37.65 -4.32 1.33
N GLU A 220 -37.34 -4.94 0.19
CA GLU A 220 -38.04 -6.13 -0.31
C GLU A 220 -37.93 -7.34 0.63
N ARG A 221 -36.74 -7.58 1.22
CA ARG A 221 -36.57 -8.65 2.21
C ARG A 221 -37.39 -8.39 3.48
N THR A 222 -37.49 -7.14 3.93
CA THR A 222 -38.32 -6.81 5.10
C THR A 222 -39.82 -6.86 4.81
N SER A 223 -40.26 -6.61 3.57
CA SER A 223 -41.68 -6.66 3.19
C SER A 223 -42.18 -8.08 2.89
N SER A 224 -41.29 -9.01 2.53
CA SER A 224 -41.64 -10.40 2.20
C SER A 224 -41.99 -11.29 3.41
N THR A 225 -41.67 -10.88 4.64
CA THR A 225 -41.82 -11.75 5.84
C THR A 225 -43.22 -11.87 6.47
N ARG A 226 -44.30 -11.51 5.77
CA ARG A 226 -45.68 -11.74 6.27
C ARG A 226 -46.60 -12.27 5.19
N SER A 227 -46.41 -13.54 4.84
CA SER A 227 -47.53 -14.39 4.42
C SER A 227 -47.68 -15.51 5.45
N PRO A 228 -48.85 -15.65 6.11
CA PRO A 228 -49.08 -16.78 7.00
C PRO A 228 -49.01 -18.07 6.18
N ILE A 229 -48.09 -18.95 6.55
CA ILE A 229 -48.02 -20.31 6.03
C ILE A 229 -49.30 -21.02 6.49
N SER A 230 -50.25 -21.18 5.58
CA SER A 230 -51.34 -22.13 5.75
C SER A 230 -50.77 -23.53 5.57
N VAL A 231 -50.70 -24.27 6.67
CA VAL A 231 -50.30 -25.67 6.69
C VAL A 231 -51.43 -26.48 6.06
N SER A 232 -51.30 -26.87 4.79
CA SER A 232 -52.09 -27.94 4.19
C SER A 232 -51.25 -29.22 4.14
N THR A 233 -51.54 -30.10 5.09
CA THR A 233 -51.10 -31.50 5.06
C THR A 233 -51.80 -32.22 3.92
N SER A 234 -51.05 -32.66 2.91
CA SER A 234 -51.49 -33.76 2.06
C SER A 234 -50.33 -34.72 1.79
N SER A 235 -50.58 -35.96 2.18
CA SER A 235 -49.77 -37.16 1.95
C SER A 235 -49.92 -37.63 0.50
N SER A 236 -48.81 -37.86 -0.22
CA SER A 236 -48.78 -38.94 -1.23
C SER A 236 -47.35 -39.35 -1.59
N SER A 237 -47.13 -40.65 -1.39
CA SER A 237 -46.33 -41.63 -2.14
C SER A 237 -45.20 -41.18 -3.07
N ALA A 238 -44.05 -41.79 -2.78
CA ALA A 238 -42.88 -42.00 -3.61
C ALA A 238 -43.16 -42.31 -5.10
N GLN A 239 -42.33 -41.73 -5.97
CA GLN A 239 -41.74 -42.43 -7.12
C GLN A 239 -40.50 -41.64 -7.61
N GLY A 240 -39.43 -42.39 -7.90
CA GLY A 240 -38.11 -41.86 -8.17
C GLY A 240 -38.00 -41.10 -9.49
N ALA A 241 -37.31 -39.97 -9.46
CA ALA A 241 -36.89 -39.24 -10.65
C ALA A 241 -35.38 -38.95 -10.57
N LYS A 242 -34.68 -39.33 -11.64
CA LYS A 242 -33.26 -39.02 -11.87
C LYS A 242 -33.07 -37.51 -11.94
N ALA A 243 -32.07 -37.00 -11.21
CA ALA A 243 -31.66 -35.60 -11.26
C ALA A 243 -31.12 -35.24 -12.67
N PRO A 244 -31.56 -34.13 -13.27
CA PRO A 244 -31.00 -33.67 -14.54
C PRO A 244 -29.62 -33.03 -14.32
N GLN A 245 -28.64 -33.48 -15.10
CA GLN A 245 -27.24 -33.01 -15.09
C GLN A 245 -27.06 -31.54 -15.58
N SER A 246 -28.13 -30.81 -15.88
CA SER A 246 -28.07 -29.42 -16.33
C SER A 246 -27.89 -28.39 -15.20
N ALA A 247 -27.95 -28.80 -13.93
CA ALA A 247 -27.82 -27.89 -12.78
C ALA A 247 -26.35 -27.56 -12.40
N LEU A 248 -25.36 -28.30 -12.91
CA LEU A 248 -23.94 -28.12 -12.54
C LEU A 248 -23.22 -27.03 -13.34
N ALA A 249 -23.72 -26.65 -14.53
CA ALA A 249 -23.12 -25.57 -15.33
C ALA A 249 -23.50 -24.16 -14.82
N SER A 250 -24.61 -24.03 -14.08
CA SER A 250 -25.05 -22.73 -13.56
C SER A 250 -24.43 -22.35 -12.21
N ALA A 251 -23.83 -23.29 -11.50
CA ALA A 251 -23.16 -23.04 -10.22
C ALA A 251 -21.73 -22.49 -10.38
N ALA A 252 -21.05 -22.78 -11.49
CA ALA A 252 -19.69 -22.30 -11.75
C ALA A 252 -19.63 -20.83 -12.22
N SER A 253 -20.74 -20.26 -12.69
CA SER A 253 -20.80 -18.85 -13.14
C SER A 253 -21.14 -17.85 -12.02
N LEU A 254 -21.58 -18.30 -10.84
CA LEU A 254 -22.02 -17.43 -9.75
C LEU A 254 -20.93 -17.15 -8.71
N THR A 255 -19.81 -17.89 -8.74
CA THR A 255 -18.73 -17.76 -7.76
C THR A 255 -17.63 -16.76 -8.15
N SER A 256 -17.54 -16.37 -9.43
CA SER A 256 -16.55 -15.40 -9.91
C SER A 256 -16.90 -13.94 -9.57
N SER A 257 -18.19 -13.64 -9.36
CA SER A 257 -18.66 -12.25 -9.16
C SER A 257 -18.75 -11.85 -7.69
N GLN A 258 -18.68 -12.80 -6.75
CA GLN A 258 -18.85 -12.51 -5.32
C GLN A 258 -17.55 -12.22 -4.57
N THR A 259 -16.39 -12.57 -5.13
CA THR A 259 -15.07 -12.33 -4.50
C THR A 259 -14.48 -10.96 -4.78
N LEU A 260 -15.08 -10.15 -5.67
CA LEU A 260 -14.58 -8.81 -5.99
C LEU A 260 -14.90 -7.74 -4.93
N TRP A 261 -15.71 -8.04 -3.92
CA TRP A 261 -16.40 -7.01 -3.11
C TRP A 261 -15.79 -6.68 -1.75
N ARG A 262 -14.51 -7.00 -1.50
CA ARG A 262 -13.93 -6.82 -0.15
C ARG A 262 -12.63 -6.05 -0.16
N LEU A 263 -12.57 -4.99 -0.96
CA LEU A 263 -11.48 -4.03 -0.83
C LEU A 263 -11.60 -3.25 0.48
N PRO A 264 -10.48 -3.01 1.20
CA PRO A 264 -10.49 -2.17 2.38
C PRO A 264 -10.98 -0.77 2.03
N LYS A 265 -11.85 -0.20 2.87
CA LYS A 265 -12.38 1.15 2.68
C LYS A 265 -11.39 2.14 3.30
N ILE A 266 -10.81 3.02 2.50
CA ILE A 266 -9.93 4.10 2.98
C ILE A 266 -10.77 5.35 3.19
N LEU A 267 -10.81 5.88 4.41
CA LEU A 267 -11.63 7.06 4.74
C LEU A 267 -10.94 8.36 4.36
N HIS A 268 -9.67 8.46 4.73
CA HIS A 268 -8.86 9.64 4.50
C HIS A 268 -7.51 9.26 3.93
N ILE A 269 -7.20 9.79 2.74
CA ILE A 269 -5.84 9.81 2.21
C ILE A 269 -5.27 11.19 2.47
N VAL A 270 -4.05 11.20 3.01
CA VAL A 270 -3.25 12.37 3.30
C VAL A 270 -1.93 12.22 2.55
N MET A 271 -1.62 13.19 1.71
CA MET A 271 -0.36 13.22 0.97
C MET A 271 0.33 14.56 1.21
N GLU A 272 1.64 14.49 1.36
CA GLU A 272 2.50 15.66 1.35
C GLU A 272 3.41 15.56 0.13
N PHE A 273 3.33 16.55 -0.77
CA PHE A 273 4.29 16.68 -1.86
C PHE A 273 5.35 17.68 -1.42
N ASN A 274 6.59 17.21 -1.30
CA ASN A 274 7.74 18.03 -0.99
C ASN A 274 8.04 19.03 -2.12
N ASN A 275 8.67 20.17 -1.84
CA ASN A 275 9.08 21.13 -2.85
C ASN A 275 10.09 20.54 -3.87
N VAL A 276 10.93 19.60 -3.44
CA VAL A 276 11.90 18.90 -4.30
C VAL A 276 11.21 18.15 -5.44
N LEU A 277 10.03 17.59 -5.19
CA LEU A 277 9.21 16.92 -6.21
C LEU A 277 8.70 17.88 -7.28
N LEU A 278 8.25 19.05 -6.85
CA LEU A 278 7.68 20.06 -7.73
C LEU A 278 8.75 20.82 -8.50
N SER A 279 9.98 20.83 -7.99
CA SER A 279 11.13 21.43 -8.66
C SER A 279 11.89 20.46 -9.58
N GLY A 280 11.72 19.14 -9.39
CA GLY A 280 12.47 18.10 -10.08
C GLY A 280 12.01 17.76 -11.51
N ASN A 281 12.40 16.58 -12.00
CA ASN A 281 12.16 16.05 -13.36
C ASN A 281 10.68 15.96 -13.80
N MET A 282 9.73 16.35 -12.95
CA MET A 282 8.33 16.43 -13.37
C MET A 282 8.16 17.64 -14.27
N LYS A 283 7.93 17.36 -15.55
CA LYS A 283 7.84 18.36 -16.61
C LYS A 283 6.82 19.46 -16.32
N ARG A 284 5.82 19.20 -15.47
CA ARG A 284 4.71 20.10 -15.15
C ARG A 284 4.11 19.82 -13.75
N PRO A 285 4.55 20.54 -12.71
CA PRO A 285 3.94 20.46 -11.37
C PRO A 285 2.42 20.69 -11.38
N PHE A 286 1.95 21.50 -12.33
CA PHE A 286 0.53 21.77 -12.53
C PHE A 286 -0.27 20.57 -13.00
N ASP A 287 0.31 19.65 -13.76
CA ASP A 287 -0.39 18.44 -14.18
C ASP A 287 -0.75 17.59 -12.94
N ILE A 288 0.08 17.64 -11.89
CA ILE A 288 -0.21 16.98 -10.62
C ILE A 288 -1.32 17.69 -9.88
N VAL A 289 -1.25 19.03 -9.77
CA VAL A 289 -2.31 19.81 -9.11
C VAL A 289 -3.65 19.57 -9.81
N ASP A 290 -3.68 19.68 -11.13
CA ASP A 290 -4.89 19.44 -11.92
C ASP A 290 -5.37 17.99 -11.78
N ARG A 291 -4.46 17.01 -11.75
CA ARG A 291 -4.83 15.61 -11.55
C ARG A 291 -5.38 15.36 -10.14
N VAL A 292 -4.71 15.84 -9.11
CA VAL A 292 -5.11 15.74 -7.70
C VAL A 292 -6.49 16.40 -7.48
N LEU A 293 -6.71 17.59 -8.04
CA LEU A 293 -8.01 18.27 -7.98
C LEU A 293 -9.09 17.52 -8.78
N ALA A 294 -8.79 17.06 -9.99
CA ALA A 294 -9.72 16.27 -10.82
C ALA A 294 -10.12 14.96 -10.14
N LEU A 295 -9.22 14.41 -9.33
CA LEU A 295 -9.45 13.24 -8.51
C LEU A 295 -10.27 13.53 -7.26
N GLY A 296 -10.62 14.79 -6.96
CA GLY A 296 -11.46 15.19 -5.83
C GLY A 296 -10.69 15.55 -4.55
N TYR A 297 -9.36 15.62 -4.59
CA TYR A 297 -8.58 16.04 -3.42
C TYR A 297 -8.76 17.54 -3.18
N LYS A 298 -8.76 17.90 -1.90
CA LYS A 298 -8.59 19.26 -1.44
C LYS A 298 -7.11 19.50 -1.16
N VAL A 299 -6.58 20.64 -1.58
CA VAL A 299 -5.15 20.95 -1.46
C VAL A 299 -4.97 22.17 -0.56
N SER A 300 -4.00 22.12 0.35
CA SER A 300 -3.55 23.25 1.15
C SER A 300 -2.03 23.45 1.01
N LEU A 301 -1.59 24.70 1.15
CA LEU A 301 -0.16 25.08 1.14
C LEU A 301 0.40 25.33 2.53
N LYS A 302 -0.42 25.18 3.58
CA LYS A 302 -0.07 25.52 4.98
C LYS A 302 -0.24 24.34 5.95
N GLY A 303 -0.19 23.12 5.45
CA GLY A 303 -0.47 21.91 6.23
C GLY A 303 -1.93 21.46 6.14
N LEU A 304 -2.24 20.33 6.79
CA LEU A 304 -3.56 19.69 6.74
C LEU A 304 -4.67 20.45 7.47
N GLN A 305 -4.30 21.41 8.31
CA GLN A 305 -5.23 22.32 9.00
C GLN A 305 -5.37 23.66 8.27
N GLY A 306 -4.62 23.88 7.19
CA GLY A 306 -4.63 25.12 6.43
C GLY A 306 -5.91 25.30 5.63
N PRO A 307 -6.15 26.52 5.09
CA PRO A 307 -7.26 26.73 4.17
C PRO A 307 -7.07 25.81 2.96
N PHE A 308 -8.13 25.09 2.60
CA PHE A 308 -8.17 24.35 1.34
C PHE A 308 -8.46 25.33 0.22
N LEU A 309 -7.63 25.28 -0.79
CA LEU A 309 -7.65 26.21 -1.89
C LEU A 309 -8.35 25.55 -3.08
N ASP A 310 -9.17 26.34 -3.79
CA ASP A 310 -9.64 25.94 -5.10
C ASP A 310 -8.53 26.07 -6.16
N ARG A 311 -8.83 25.66 -7.39
CA ARG A 311 -7.87 25.71 -8.49
C ARG A 311 -7.35 27.12 -8.75
N GLU A 312 -8.22 28.12 -8.77
CA GLU A 312 -7.84 29.50 -9.09
C GLU A 312 -6.94 30.08 -8.00
N GLN A 313 -7.26 29.80 -6.73
CA GLN A 313 -6.46 30.18 -5.58
C GLN A 313 -5.09 29.49 -5.53
N LEU A 314 -5.02 28.21 -5.89
CA LEU A 314 -3.75 27.48 -6.01
C LEU A 314 -2.89 28.10 -7.11
N MET A 315 -3.46 28.30 -8.30
CA MET A 315 -2.74 28.88 -9.43
C MET A 315 -2.27 30.30 -9.11
N ALA A 316 -3.11 31.14 -8.49
CA ALA A 316 -2.72 32.49 -8.10
C ALA A 316 -1.60 32.53 -7.05
N LYS A 317 -1.42 31.47 -6.26
CA LYS A 317 -0.33 31.37 -5.28
C LYS A 317 0.93 30.73 -5.82
N LEU A 318 0.79 29.83 -6.80
CA LEU A 318 1.91 29.14 -7.44
C LEU A 318 2.52 29.96 -8.58
N TYR A 319 1.73 30.84 -9.21
CA TYR A 319 2.21 31.79 -10.20
C TYR A 319 2.69 33.06 -9.51
N THR A 320 3.95 33.39 -9.71
CA THR A 320 4.43 34.76 -9.55
C THR A 320 4.08 35.59 -10.80
N PRO A 321 4.06 36.93 -10.70
CA PRO A 321 3.74 37.81 -11.84
C PRO A 321 4.64 37.64 -13.08
N ASP A 322 5.84 37.10 -12.90
CA ASP A 322 6.80 36.76 -13.96
C ASP A 322 6.60 35.36 -14.55
N HIS A 323 5.50 34.69 -14.19
CA HIS A 323 5.20 33.31 -14.57
C HIS A 323 6.27 32.29 -14.17
N THR A 324 7.09 32.62 -13.18
CA THR A 324 7.93 31.62 -12.53
C THR A 324 7.10 30.89 -11.49
N VAL A 325 7.36 29.60 -11.36
CA VAL A 325 6.67 28.79 -10.36
C VAL A 325 7.48 28.93 -9.09
N ASP A 326 6.86 29.41 -8.01
CA ASP A 326 7.48 29.26 -6.69
C ASP A 326 7.41 27.78 -6.31
N ILE A 327 8.43 27.05 -6.76
CA ILE A 327 8.59 25.61 -6.57
C ILE A 327 8.83 25.24 -5.10
N ASN A 328 9.02 26.21 -4.19
CA ASN A 328 9.34 25.99 -2.78
C ASN A 328 8.13 25.80 -1.87
N VAL A 329 7.01 25.29 -2.40
CA VAL A 329 5.78 25.13 -1.63
C VAL A 329 5.40 23.66 -1.52
N ASN A 330 5.22 23.17 -0.29
CA ASN A 330 4.68 21.83 -0.08
C ASN A 330 3.17 21.81 -0.36
N PHE A 331 2.69 20.75 -1.02
CA PHE A 331 1.26 20.49 -1.14
C PHE A 331 0.79 19.49 -0.10
N TYR A 332 -0.24 19.87 0.65
CA TYR A 332 -0.94 18.97 1.57
C TYR A 332 -2.28 18.62 0.97
N CYS A 333 -2.40 17.40 0.48
CA CYS A 333 -3.59 16.93 -0.20
C CYS A 333 -4.38 16.02 0.73
N THR A 334 -5.67 16.31 0.87
CA THR A 334 -6.60 15.40 1.54
C THR A 334 -7.72 15.02 0.60
N HIS A 335 -7.96 13.72 0.47
CA HIS A 335 -9.16 13.22 -0.17
C HIS A 335 -10.07 12.61 0.87
N ARG A 336 -11.31 13.08 0.92
CA ARG A 336 -12.38 12.39 1.66
C ARG A 336 -12.99 11.42 0.66
N LEU A 337 -12.42 10.21 0.56
CA LEU A 337 -12.80 9.18 -0.43
C LEU A 337 -14.27 8.75 -0.33
N MET A 338 -14.95 9.16 0.73
CA MET A 338 -16.31 8.75 1.03
C MET A 338 -17.07 9.93 1.62
N LEU A 339 -17.35 11.03 0.91
CA LEU A 339 -18.17 12.13 1.46
C LEU A 339 -19.67 11.87 1.37
N ALA A 340 -20.13 11.20 0.30
CA ALA A 340 -21.52 10.75 0.18
C ALA A 340 -21.86 9.72 1.28
N GLY A 341 -20.89 8.90 1.67
CA GLY A 341 -20.99 7.95 2.78
C GLY A 341 -20.30 8.39 4.07
N ALA A 342 -19.72 9.60 4.19
CA ALA A 342 -18.92 9.94 5.38
C ALA A 342 -19.77 9.96 6.62
N LYS A 343 -21.00 10.46 6.50
CA LYS A 343 -21.97 10.46 7.58
C LYS A 343 -22.42 9.04 7.91
N GLU A 344 -22.67 8.22 6.89
CA GLU A 344 -23.03 6.80 7.06
C GLU A 344 -21.89 5.99 7.70
N VAL A 345 -20.63 6.27 7.31
CA VAL A 345 -19.45 5.65 7.89
C VAL A 345 -19.13 6.22 9.27
N GLU A 346 -19.32 7.52 9.53
CA GLU A 346 -19.21 8.08 10.87
C GLU A 346 -20.27 7.48 11.80
N GLU A 347 -21.48 7.26 11.29
CA GLU A 347 -22.55 6.56 11.99
C GLU A 347 -22.22 5.08 12.19
N GLU A 348 -21.63 4.40 11.20
CA GLU A 348 -21.19 3.01 11.29
C GLU A 348 -20.02 2.84 12.27
N VAL A 349 -19.01 3.72 12.22
CA VAL A 349 -17.89 3.77 13.16
C VAL A 349 -18.42 4.04 14.57
N ARG A 350 -19.34 5.00 14.74
CA ARG A 350 -19.98 5.27 16.03
C ARG A 350 -20.76 4.04 16.52
N ALA A 351 -21.46 3.34 15.63
CA ALA A 351 -22.19 2.12 15.98
C ALA A 351 -21.25 0.98 16.40
N ILE A 352 -20.10 0.83 15.72
CA ILE A 352 -19.05 -0.13 16.07
C ILE A 352 -18.45 0.21 17.44
N GLU A 353 -18.12 1.48 17.69
CA GLU A 353 -17.59 1.96 18.97
C GLU A 353 -18.61 1.77 20.11
N ASP A 354 -19.90 2.01 19.85
CA ASP A 354 -20.98 1.75 20.80
C ASP A 354 -21.13 0.25 21.12
N GLU A 355 -21.05 -0.62 20.12
CA GLU A 355 -21.12 -2.07 20.33
C GLU A 355 -19.89 -2.60 21.08
N ALA A 356 -18.69 -2.07 20.80
CA ALA A 356 -17.48 -2.38 21.56
C ALA A 356 -17.65 -2.01 23.04
N ARG A 357 -18.12 -0.80 23.34
CA ARG A 357 -18.44 -0.36 24.72
C ARG A 357 -19.47 -1.25 25.40
N ARG A 358 -20.52 -1.68 24.69
CA ARG A 358 -21.51 -2.63 25.21
C ARG A 358 -20.91 -4.00 25.53
N ARG A 359 -19.97 -4.49 24.70
CA ARG A 359 -19.27 -5.76 24.97
C ARG A 359 -18.40 -5.66 26.21
N GLU A 360 -17.63 -4.59 26.35
CA GLU A 360 -16.80 -4.35 27.55
C GLU A 360 -17.65 -4.27 28.83
N GLY A 361 -18.77 -3.53 28.79
CA GLY A 361 -19.69 -3.45 29.94
C GLY A 361 -20.27 -4.82 30.32
N ARG A 362 -20.67 -5.64 29.35
CA ARG A 362 -21.15 -7.02 29.59
C ARG A 362 -20.06 -7.92 30.16
N GLU A 363 -18.81 -7.74 29.75
CA GLU A 363 -17.67 -8.49 30.29
C GLU A 363 -17.36 -8.10 31.74
N GLN A 364 -17.35 -6.80 32.05
CA GLN A 364 -17.18 -6.31 33.42
C GLN A 364 -18.28 -6.81 34.35
N GLU A 365 -19.54 -6.80 33.90
CA GLU A 365 -20.66 -7.34 34.70
C GLU A 365 -20.49 -8.85 34.94
N ARG A 366 -20.02 -9.61 33.94
CA ARG A 366 -19.72 -11.04 34.09
C ARG A 366 -18.61 -11.29 35.10
N LYS A 367 -17.53 -10.48 35.10
CA LYS A 367 -16.44 -10.58 36.10
C LYS A 367 -16.96 -10.31 37.51
N LYS A 368 -17.75 -9.24 37.68
CA LYS A 368 -18.38 -8.91 38.95
C LYS A 368 -19.28 -10.03 39.49
N ARG A 369 -20.08 -10.67 38.63
CA ARG A 369 -20.93 -11.81 39.03
C ARG A 369 -20.16 -13.07 39.42
N ARG A 370 -18.92 -13.22 38.96
CA ARG A 370 -18.04 -14.34 39.32
C ARG A 370 -17.32 -14.15 40.66
N GLY A 371 -17.39 -12.94 41.24
CA GLY A 371 -16.57 -12.60 42.41
C GLY A 371 -15.09 -12.44 42.05
N ASP A 372 -14.78 -12.28 40.75
CA ASP A 372 -13.45 -11.95 40.25
C ASP A 372 -13.28 -10.42 40.35
N GLU A 373 -13.22 -9.87 41.56
CA GLU A 373 -12.85 -8.46 41.83
C GLU A 373 -11.35 -8.31 42.08
#